data_AF-A0A3L7SKR9-F1
#
_entry.id   AF-A0A3L7SKR9-F1
#
_cell.length_a   1.000
_cell.length_b   1.000
_cell.length_c   1.000
_cell.angle_alpha   90.00
_cell.angle_beta   90.00
_cell.angle_gamma   90.00
#
_symmetry.space_group_name_H-M   'P 1'
#
loop_
_entity.id
_entity.type
_entity.pdbx_description
1 polymer ?
#
loop_
_entity_poly.entity_id
_entity_poly.type
_entity_poly.pdbx_seq_one_letter_code
_entity_poly.pdbx_strand_id
1 'polypeptide(L)'
;MADRPLTEEEWEAIAGLEALSHLDLQEGVADDAKAILLSRLPRLERLVLRESPLGDEGFRHLAACHTLRDVNLPQARCTLVGLAALAELPRLKNLRLGSQDLCPEGKGGAELGMTLLQFPALRSLHLIDVAVGDDGLEGIARYDGLWNLYLDGAGISDEAWERYFALHPEVHVHVDQAHHDRDPNRHE
;
A
#
# COMPACT_ATOMS: atom_id res chain seq x y z
N MET A 1 -13.84 11.28 11.94
CA MET A 1 -12.56 11.91 11.59
C MET A 1 -12.12 12.74 12.78
N ALA A 2 -10.90 12.53 13.25
CA ALA A 2 -10.28 13.39 14.26
C ALA A 2 -9.33 14.33 13.51
N ASP A 3 -9.53 15.64 13.66
CA ASP A 3 -8.68 16.71 13.10
C ASP A 3 -7.55 17.06 14.11
N ARG A 4 -7.06 16.03 14.81
CA ARG A 4 -5.94 16.09 15.75
C ARG A 4 -5.42 14.69 16.05
N PRO A 5 -4.17 14.57 16.54
CA PRO A 5 -3.67 13.34 17.12
C PRO A 5 -4.55 12.82 18.26
N LEU A 6 -4.74 11.49 18.29
CA LEU A 6 -5.46 10.78 19.34
C LEU A 6 -4.60 10.63 20.61
N THR A 7 -5.21 10.66 21.78
CA THR A 7 -4.54 10.35 23.06
C THR A 7 -4.37 8.84 23.25
N GLU A 8 -3.58 8.43 24.25
CA GLU A 8 -3.41 7.02 24.60
C GLU A 8 -4.74 6.35 24.99
N GLU A 9 -5.56 7.05 25.77
CA GLU A 9 -6.88 6.55 26.18
C GLU A 9 -7.81 6.37 24.98
N GLU A 10 -7.73 7.26 23.98
CA GLU A 10 -8.51 7.15 22.75
C GLU A 10 -8.06 5.96 21.90
N TRP A 11 -6.76 5.69 21.82
CA TRP A 11 -6.22 4.51 21.14
C TRP A 11 -6.64 3.20 21.81
N GLU A 12 -6.57 3.12 23.14
CA GLU A 12 -7.05 1.95 23.89
C GLU A 12 -8.57 1.78 23.76
N ALA A 13 -9.33 2.89 23.77
CA ALA A 13 -10.77 2.84 23.51
C ALA A 13 -11.08 2.28 22.12
N ILE A 14 -10.34 2.70 21.07
CA ILE A 14 -10.45 2.14 19.72
C ILE A 14 -10.16 0.65 19.72
N ALA A 15 -9.07 0.21 20.37
CA ALA A 15 -8.69 -1.21 20.43
C ALA A 15 -9.75 -2.10 21.10
N GLY A 16 -10.59 -1.53 21.98
CA GLY A 16 -11.73 -2.21 22.59
C GLY A 16 -12.99 -2.31 21.70
N LEU A 17 -13.01 -1.67 20.52
CA LEU A 17 -14.15 -1.72 19.61
C LEU A 17 -14.13 -3.00 18.77
N GLU A 18 -14.46 -4.14 19.37
CA GLU A 18 -14.41 -5.47 18.73
C GLU A 18 -15.25 -5.60 17.44
N ALA A 19 -16.27 -4.74 17.28
CA ALA A 19 -17.13 -4.69 16.11
C ALA A 19 -16.60 -3.77 14.99
N LEU A 20 -15.52 -3.02 15.23
CA LEU A 20 -14.98 -2.06 14.27
C LEU A 20 -14.43 -2.79 13.04
N SER A 21 -14.97 -2.42 11.88
CA SER A 21 -14.56 -2.97 10.59
C SER A 21 -13.85 -1.97 9.69
N HIS A 22 -14.01 -0.68 9.97
CA HIS A 22 -13.44 0.40 9.17
C HIS A 22 -12.86 1.44 10.14
N LEU A 23 -11.58 1.74 10.01
CA LEU A 23 -10.93 2.82 10.73
C LEU A 23 -10.30 3.78 9.74
N ASP A 24 -10.67 5.06 9.87
CA ASP A 24 -10.14 6.15 9.05
C ASP A 24 -9.73 7.31 9.97
N LEU A 25 -8.42 7.59 9.97
CA LEU A 25 -7.78 8.65 10.74
C LEU A 25 -6.96 9.54 9.79
N GLN A 26 -7.29 10.83 9.76
CA GLN A 26 -6.65 11.81 8.88
C GLN A 26 -5.42 12.47 9.51
N GLU A 27 -5.46 12.75 10.82
CA GLU A 27 -4.35 13.31 11.60
C GLU A 27 -3.99 12.38 12.77
N GLY A 28 -3.81 11.10 12.45
CA GLY A 28 -3.55 10.06 13.43
C GLY A 28 -2.09 9.64 13.38
N VAL A 29 -1.24 10.20 14.24
CA VAL A 29 0.17 9.77 14.36
C VAL A 29 0.20 8.36 14.97
N ALA A 30 -0.02 7.35 14.14
CA ALA A 30 0.14 5.95 14.48
C ALA A 30 1.58 5.54 14.15
N ASP A 31 2.27 5.05 15.16
CA ASP A 31 3.56 4.39 15.05
C ASP A 31 3.37 2.86 15.20
N ASP A 32 4.48 2.14 15.27
CA ASP A 32 4.46 0.68 15.44
C ASP A 32 3.77 0.26 16.75
N ALA A 33 3.82 1.08 17.80
CA ALA A 33 3.11 0.80 19.05
C ALA A 33 1.59 0.89 18.87
N LYS A 34 1.09 1.82 18.03
CA LYS A 34 -0.34 1.89 17.71
C LYS A 34 -0.79 0.75 16.81
N ALA A 35 0.08 0.25 15.93
CA ALA A 35 -0.22 -0.96 15.15
C ALA A 35 -0.47 -2.20 16.03
N ILE A 36 0.23 -2.33 17.16
CA ILE A 36 -0.03 -3.40 18.14
C ILE A 36 -1.47 -3.32 18.65
N LEU A 37 -1.96 -2.13 18.97
CA LEU A 37 -3.34 -1.93 19.44
C LEU A 37 -4.35 -2.28 18.34
N LEU A 38 -4.09 -1.81 17.11
CA LEU A 38 -4.95 -2.11 15.95
C LEU A 38 -4.99 -3.60 15.60
N SER A 39 -3.90 -4.33 15.84
CA SER A 39 -3.84 -5.79 15.64
C SER A 39 -4.85 -6.58 16.50
N ARG A 40 -5.40 -5.95 17.54
CA ARG A 40 -6.41 -6.56 18.42
C ARG A 40 -7.81 -6.50 17.84
N LEU A 41 -8.05 -5.77 16.76
CA LEU A 41 -9.36 -5.57 16.15
C LEU A 41 -9.72 -6.75 15.23
N PRO A 42 -10.55 -7.71 15.68
CA PRO A 42 -10.69 -9.00 14.98
C PRO A 42 -11.48 -8.89 13.67
N ARG A 43 -12.15 -7.76 13.43
CA ARG A 43 -13.04 -7.52 12.29
C ARG A 43 -12.58 -6.40 11.38
N LEU A 44 -11.38 -5.84 11.56
CA LEU A 44 -10.91 -4.71 10.78
C LEU A 44 -10.68 -5.11 9.32
N GLU A 45 -11.51 -4.59 8.41
CA GLU A 45 -11.46 -4.86 6.97
C GLU A 45 -10.83 -3.70 6.20
N ARG A 46 -11.00 -2.45 6.67
CA ARG A 46 -10.40 -1.26 6.07
C ARG A 46 -9.63 -0.45 7.10
N LEU A 47 -8.40 -0.10 6.76
CA LEU A 47 -7.54 0.76 7.55
C LEU A 47 -7.00 1.91 6.68
N VAL A 48 -7.34 3.13 7.06
CA VAL A 48 -6.78 4.36 6.51
C VAL A 48 -6.10 5.12 7.64
N LEU A 49 -4.78 5.24 7.56
CA LEU A 49 -4.00 6.01 8.53
C LEU A 49 -3.13 7.00 7.76
N ARG A 50 -3.49 8.28 7.83
CA ARG A 50 -2.70 9.37 7.27
C ARG A 50 -1.84 9.99 8.36
N GLU A 51 -0.68 10.50 7.94
CA GLU A 51 0.34 11.07 8.84
C GLU A 51 0.84 10.08 9.90
N SER A 52 0.96 8.81 9.51
CA SER A 52 1.31 7.69 10.38
C SER A 52 2.62 7.01 9.95
N PRO A 53 3.75 7.32 10.59
CA PRO A 53 5.08 6.86 10.18
C PRO A 53 5.36 5.40 10.61
N LEU A 54 4.49 4.47 10.20
CA LEU A 54 4.63 3.03 10.49
C LEU A 54 5.86 2.43 9.78
N GLY A 55 6.67 1.70 10.54
CA GLY A 55 7.82 0.96 10.03
C GLY A 55 7.49 -0.52 9.77
N ASP A 56 8.55 -1.31 9.60
CA ASP A 56 8.44 -2.75 9.33
C ASP A 56 7.76 -3.52 10.48
N GLU A 57 8.03 -3.13 11.73
CA GLU A 57 7.39 -3.74 12.91
C GLU A 57 5.89 -3.47 12.93
N GLY A 58 5.48 -2.23 12.62
CA GLY A 58 4.07 -1.87 12.51
C GLY A 58 3.35 -2.68 11.45
N PHE A 59 3.96 -2.87 10.28
CA PHE A 59 3.38 -3.67 9.19
C PHE A 59 3.24 -5.14 9.60
N ARG A 60 4.21 -5.70 10.34
CA ARG A 60 4.10 -7.06 10.88
C ARG A 60 2.96 -7.20 11.89
N HIS A 61 2.73 -6.19 12.72
CA HIS A 61 1.56 -6.19 13.60
C HIS A 61 0.24 -6.08 12.83
N LEU A 62 0.18 -5.26 11.77
CA LEU A 62 -0.99 -5.18 10.89
C LEU A 62 -1.25 -6.48 10.14
N ALA A 63 -0.23 -7.28 9.83
CA ALA A 63 -0.37 -8.59 9.19
C ALA A 63 -1.19 -9.60 10.04
N ALA A 64 -1.27 -9.39 11.36
CA ALA A 64 -2.12 -10.21 12.22
C ALA A 64 -3.63 -9.94 12.04
N CYS A 65 -4.00 -8.80 11.44
CA CYS A 65 -5.39 -8.48 11.07
C CYS A 65 -5.79 -9.19 9.76
N HIS A 66 -5.88 -10.52 9.77
CA HIS A 66 -6.18 -11.34 8.58
C HIS A 66 -7.51 -11.00 7.87
N THR A 67 -8.34 -10.15 8.46
CA THR A 67 -9.59 -9.63 7.87
C THR A 67 -9.38 -8.42 6.96
N LEU A 68 -8.21 -7.77 7.00
CA LEU A 68 -7.89 -6.60 6.18
C LEU A 68 -8.02 -6.90 4.68
N ARG A 69 -8.68 -5.98 3.99
CA ARG A 69 -8.90 -5.96 2.54
C ARG A 69 -8.38 -4.69 1.90
N ASP A 70 -8.48 -3.58 2.62
CA ASP A 70 -8.10 -2.24 2.15
C ASP A 70 -7.14 -1.61 3.16
N VAL A 71 -5.92 -1.32 2.73
CA VAL A 71 -4.90 -0.64 3.53
C VAL A 71 -4.44 0.61 2.79
N ASN A 72 -4.56 1.77 3.44
CA ASN A 72 -4.12 3.07 2.91
C ASN A 72 -3.21 3.76 3.93
N LEU A 73 -1.92 3.77 3.64
CA LEU A 73 -0.84 4.29 4.47
C LEU A 73 0.04 5.21 3.60
N PRO A 74 -0.42 6.43 3.26
CA PRO A 74 0.26 7.26 2.29
C PRO A 74 1.56 7.89 2.80
N GLN A 75 1.84 7.82 4.11
CA GLN A 75 3.05 8.37 4.73
C GLN A 75 3.70 7.39 5.74
N ALA A 76 3.93 6.16 5.29
CA ALA A 76 4.66 5.14 6.06
C ALA A 76 6.19 5.37 6.01
N ARG A 77 6.91 4.55 6.77
CA ARG A 77 8.38 4.44 6.81
C ARG A 77 8.85 2.98 6.75
N CYS A 78 8.07 2.12 6.08
CA CYS A 78 8.41 0.72 5.91
C CYS A 78 9.40 0.51 4.76
N THR A 79 10.19 -0.53 4.87
CA THR A 79 11.00 -1.07 3.78
C THR A 79 10.27 -2.21 3.07
N LEU A 80 10.96 -2.88 2.16
CA LEU A 80 10.46 -4.10 1.52
C LEU A 80 10.18 -5.24 2.52
N VAL A 81 10.82 -5.23 3.69
CA VAL A 81 10.58 -6.21 4.75
C VAL A 81 9.17 -6.04 5.33
N GLY A 82 8.77 -4.81 5.64
CA GLY A 82 7.41 -4.50 6.10
C GLY A 82 6.37 -4.79 5.03
N LEU A 83 6.63 -4.39 3.77
CA LEU A 83 5.74 -4.70 2.66
C LEU A 83 5.52 -6.22 2.51
N ALA A 84 6.58 -7.02 2.61
CA ALA A 84 6.48 -8.48 2.53
C ALA A 84 5.62 -9.07 3.66
N ALA A 85 5.63 -8.47 4.86
CA ALA A 85 4.74 -8.92 5.94
C ALA A 85 3.25 -8.77 5.58
N LEU A 86 2.86 -7.73 4.83
CA LEU A 86 1.47 -7.59 4.38
C LEU A 86 1.03 -8.64 3.37
N ALA A 87 1.96 -9.36 2.72
CA ALA A 87 1.62 -10.47 1.84
C ALA A 87 1.01 -11.65 2.60
N GLU A 88 1.21 -11.73 3.92
CA GLU A 88 0.55 -12.72 4.79
C GLU A 88 -0.96 -12.47 4.94
N LEU A 89 -1.47 -11.28 4.57
CA LEU A 89 -2.89 -10.96 4.61
C LEU A 89 -3.63 -11.63 3.45
N PRO A 90 -4.42 -12.71 3.69
CA PRO A 90 -4.98 -13.52 2.62
C PRO A 90 -6.11 -12.83 1.85
N ARG A 91 -6.58 -11.68 2.36
CA ARG A 91 -7.73 -10.94 1.85
C ARG A 91 -7.38 -9.54 1.37
N LEU A 92 -6.11 -9.11 1.47
CA LEU A 92 -5.69 -7.79 1.06
C LEU A 92 -5.81 -7.65 -0.45
N LYS A 93 -6.66 -6.72 -0.89
CA LYS A 93 -6.98 -6.46 -2.29
C LYS A 93 -6.51 -5.10 -2.74
N ASN A 94 -6.59 -4.10 -1.86
CA ASN A 94 -6.26 -2.73 -2.17
C ASN A 94 -5.18 -2.23 -1.22
N LEU A 95 -4.02 -1.89 -1.78
CA LEU A 95 -2.90 -1.33 -1.04
C LEU A 95 -2.55 0.02 -1.64
N ARG A 96 -2.67 1.07 -0.83
CA ARG A 96 -2.11 2.40 -1.11
C ARG A 96 -1.01 2.68 -0.10
N LEU A 97 0.20 2.92 -0.58
CA LEU A 97 1.40 3.02 0.23
C LEU A 97 2.30 4.14 -0.28
N GLY A 98 2.73 5.02 0.61
CA GLY A 98 3.85 5.93 0.36
C GLY A 98 4.93 5.68 1.41
N SER A 99 6.15 5.38 0.97
CA SER A 99 7.32 5.23 1.83
C SER A 99 8.60 5.46 1.04
N GLN A 100 9.37 6.46 1.42
CA GLN A 100 10.68 6.74 0.82
C GLN A 100 11.71 5.64 1.09
N ASP A 101 11.47 4.84 2.14
CA ASP A 101 12.34 3.75 2.58
C ASP A 101 12.06 2.43 1.83
N LEU A 102 11.01 2.40 0.99
CA LEU A 102 10.67 1.21 0.19
C LEU A 102 11.68 0.99 -0.95
N CYS A 103 12.07 2.08 -1.62
CA CYS A 103 13.08 2.09 -2.65
C CYS A 103 14.07 3.27 -2.44
N PRO A 104 14.92 3.21 -1.41
CA PRO A 104 15.77 4.33 -1.04
C PRO A 104 16.74 4.67 -2.19
N GLU A 105 16.81 5.95 -2.55
CA GLU A 105 17.63 6.45 -3.65
C GLU A 105 17.32 5.79 -5.01
N GLY A 106 16.08 5.33 -5.22
CA GLY A 106 15.67 4.65 -6.46
C GLY A 106 16.18 3.22 -6.60
N LYS A 107 16.68 2.61 -5.52
CA LYS A 107 17.17 1.22 -5.48
C LYS A 107 16.09 0.31 -4.92
N GLY A 108 16.09 -0.96 -5.32
CA GLY A 108 15.15 -1.96 -4.76
C GLY A 108 13.88 -2.18 -5.60
N GLY A 109 13.77 -1.57 -6.79
CA GLY A 109 12.61 -1.75 -7.66
C GLY A 109 12.39 -3.21 -8.06
N ALA A 110 13.44 -3.92 -8.48
CA ALA A 110 13.34 -5.34 -8.84
C ALA A 110 12.86 -6.19 -7.65
N GLU A 111 13.38 -5.94 -6.45
CA GLU A 111 12.98 -6.61 -5.22
C GLU A 111 11.53 -6.28 -4.83
N LEU A 112 11.06 -5.05 -5.06
CA LEU A 112 9.65 -4.70 -4.91
C LEU A 112 8.77 -5.58 -5.77
N GLY A 113 9.11 -5.74 -7.05
CA GLY A 113 8.39 -6.66 -7.95
C GLY A 113 8.36 -8.09 -7.41
N MET A 114 9.48 -8.60 -6.91
CA MET A 114 9.56 -9.93 -6.30
C MET A 114 8.73 -10.05 -5.01
N THR A 115 8.64 -8.98 -4.21
CA THR A 115 7.78 -8.94 -3.04
C THR A 115 6.29 -8.98 -3.42
N LEU A 116 5.89 -8.28 -4.49
CA LEU A 116 4.50 -8.31 -4.96
C LEU A 116 4.02 -9.70 -5.38
N LEU A 117 4.92 -10.54 -5.93
CA LEU A 117 4.62 -11.93 -6.27
C LEU A 117 4.17 -12.79 -5.07
N GLN A 118 4.42 -12.34 -3.84
CA GLN A 118 4.00 -13.04 -2.62
C GLN A 118 2.55 -12.74 -2.24
N PHE A 119 1.93 -11.68 -2.78
CA PHE A 119 0.57 -11.29 -2.43
C PHE A 119 -0.46 -12.22 -3.09
N PRO A 120 -1.28 -12.93 -2.31
CA PRO A 120 -2.16 -13.96 -2.86
C PRO A 120 -3.39 -13.40 -3.60
N ALA A 121 -3.75 -12.13 -3.35
CA ALA A 121 -5.05 -11.59 -3.78
C ALA A 121 -5.06 -10.09 -4.10
N LEU A 122 -3.89 -9.45 -4.23
CA LEU A 122 -3.80 -8.00 -4.50
C LEU A 122 -4.39 -7.68 -5.88
N ARG A 123 -5.25 -6.66 -5.95
CA ARG A 123 -5.94 -6.23 -7.17
C ARG A 123 -5.68 -4.77 -7.51
N SER A 124 -5.43 -3.93 -6.50
CA SER A 124 -5.11 -2.53 -6.69
C SER A 124 -3.85 -2.19 -5.90
N LEU A 125 -2.86 -1.66 -6.60
CA LEU A 125 -1.64 -1.14 -6.01
C LEU A 125 -1.51 0.35 -6.32
N HIS A 126 -1.31 1.16 -5.28
CA HIS A 126 -0.95 2.56 -5.41
C HIS A 126 0.33 2.82 -4.65
N LEU A 127 1.41 3.13 -5.37
CA LEU A 127 2.66 3.62 -4.79
C LEU A 127 2.76 5.14 -4.96
N ILE A 128 2.97 5.84 -3.84
CA ILE A 128 3.05 7.31 -3.79
C ILE A 128 4.49 7.71 -3.53
N ASP A 129 5.08 8.48 -4.45
CA ASP A 129 6.44 9.01 -4.34
C ASP A 129 7.48 7.92 -4.05
N VAL A 130 7.29 6.73 -4.66
CA VAL A 130 8.24 5.62 -4.60
C VAL A 130 8.92 5.49 -5.96
N ALA A 131 10.19 5.86 -6.02
CA ALA A 131 11.01 5.76 -7.22
C ALA A 131 11.37 4.30 -7.55
N VAL A 132 10.40 3.53 -8.06
CA VAL A 132 10.59 2.11 -8.40
C VAL A 132 11.41 1.90 -9.67
N GLY A 133 11.45 2.89 -10.57
CA GLY A 133 12.17 2.82 -11.84
C GLY A 133 11.67 1.72 -12.79
N ASP A 134 12.34 1.62 -13.94
CA ASP A 134 12.01 0.64 -14.98
C ASP A 134 12.07 -0.80 -14.48
N ASP A 135 13.11 -1.17 -13.74
CA ASP A 135 13.28 -2.51 -13.17
C ASP A 135 12.12 -2.87 -12.21
N GLY A 136 11.61 -1.87 -11.49
CA GLY A 136 10.44 -2.03 -10.63
C GLY A 136 9.17 -2.29 -11.43
N LEU A 137 8.94 -1.55 -12.51
CA LEU A 137 7.79 -1.79 -13.39
C LEU A 137 7.89 -3.15 -14.08
N GLU A 138 9.09 -3.57 -14.51
CA GLU A 138 9.30 -4.91 -15.08
C GLU A 138 9.03 -6.02 -14.07
N GLY A 139 9.36 -5.80 -12.79
CA GLY A 139 8.99 -6.69 -11.70
C GLY A 139 7.49 -6.73 -11.44
N ILE A 140 6.83 -5.56 -11.39
CA ILE A 140 5.37 -5.43 -11.26
C ILE A 140 4.65 -6.15 -12.42
N ALA A 141 5.19 -6.07 -13.64
CA ALA A 141 4.64 -6.75 -14.82
C ALA A 141 4.64 -8.28 -14.73
N ARG A 142 5.32 -8.89 -13.74
CA ARG A 142 5.25 -10.34 -13.51
C ARG A 142 4.06 -10.75 -12.65
N TYR A 143 3.36 -9.78 -12.07
CA TYR A 143 2.21 -10.03 -11.22
C TYR A 143 0.89 -9.86 -11.99
N ASP A 144 0.31 -10.97 -12.42
CA ASP A 144 -0.91 -11.00 -13.24
C ASP A 144 -2.21 -10.70 -12.45
N GLY A 145 -2.10 -10.33 -11.17
CA GLY A 145 -3.24 -10.13 -10.29
C GLY A 145 -3.88 -8.74 -10.37
N LEU A 146 -3.15 -7.72 -10.83
CA LEU A 146 -3.58 -6.33 -10.76
C LEU A 146 -4.68 -6.00 -11.78
N TRP A 147 -5.63 -5.19 -11.34
CA TRP A 147 -6.63 -4.53 -12.18
C TRP A 147 -6.40 -3.02 -12.24
N ASN A 148 -5.88 -2.45 -11.15
CA ASN A 148 -5.49 -1.05 -11.11
C ASN A 148 -4.06 -0.89 -10.60
N LEU A 149 -3.30 -0.03 -11.28
CA LEU A 149 -1.94 0.35 -10.92
C LEU A 149 -1.82 1.87 -10.92
N TYR A 150 -1.49 2.45 -9.77
CA TYR A 150 -1.26 3.88 -9.60
C TYR A 150 0.20 4.06 -9.18
N LEU A 151 0.97 4.80 -9.96
CA LEU A 151 2.38 5.06 -9.68
C LEU A 151 2.64 6.56 -9.74
N ASP A 152 2.76 7.22 -8.59
CA ASP A 152 3.11 8.63 -8.50
C ASP A 152 4.61 8.78 -8.22
N GLY A 153 5.30 9.68 -8.94
CA GLY A 153 6.72 9.95 -8.72
C GLY A 153 7.65 8.75 -8.96
N ALA A 154 7.25 7.82 -9.83
CA ALA A 154 7.90 6.50 -9.94
C ALA A 154 9.22 6.46 -10.75
N GLY A 155 9.50 7.49 -11.55
CA GLY A 155 10.75 7.58 -12.32
C GLY A 155 10.88 6.52 -13.43
N ILE A 156 9.78 6.24 -14.14
CA ILE A 156 9.70 5.21 -15.18
C ILE A 156 9.81 5.83 -16.57
N SER A 157 10.54 5.19 -17.48
CA SER A 157 10.67 5.58 -18.88
C SER A 157 9.45 5.21 -19.74
N ASP A 158 9.25 5.93 -20.84
CA ASP A 158 8.20 5.61 -21.81
C ASP A 158 8.38 4.20 -22.40
N GLU A 159 9.62 3.76 -22.62
CA GLU A 159 9.92 2.43 -23.14
C GLU A 159 9.51 1.33 -22.15
N ALA A 160 9.67 1.54 -20.84
CA ALA A 160 9.22 0.59 -19.83
C ALA A 160 7.69 0.50 -19.78
N TRP A 161 6.99 1.63 -19.91
CA TRP A 161 5.52 1.63 -20.03
C TRP A 161 5.05 0.91 -21.30
N GLU A 162 5.72 1.10 -22.43
CA GLU A 162 5.40 0.37 -23.66
C GLU A 162 5.48 -1.14 -23.44
N ARG A 163 6.55 -1.62 -22.77
CA ARG A 163 6.69 -3.05 -22.42
C ARG A 163 5.60 -3.51 -21.46
N TYR A 164 5.25 -2.72 -20.46
CA TYR A 164 4.20 -3.05 -19.50
C TYR A 164 2.84 -3.24 -20.18
N PHE A 165 2.40 -2.29 -21.00
CA PHE A 165 1.11 -2.37 -21.70
C PHE A 165 1.08 -3.44 -22.79
N ALA A 166 2.23 -3.83 -23.35
CA ALA A 166 2.31 -4.98 -24.26
C ALA A 166 1.98 -6.31 -23.54
N LEU A 167 2.24 -6.39 -22.24
CA LEU A 167 1.94 -7.57 -21.41
C LEU A 167 0.57 -7.47 -20.72
N HIS A 168 0.18 -6.27 -20.30
CA HIS A 168 -1.01 -5.99 -19.47
C HIS A 168 -1.92 -4.95 -20.13
N PRO A 169 -2.46 -5.21 -21.33
CA PRO A 169 -3.27 -4.25 -22.08
C PRO A 169 -4.62 -3.93 -21.42
N GLU A 170 -5.03 -4.65 -20.38
CA GLU A 170 -6.29 -4.49 -19.66
C GLU A 170 -6.18 -3.70 -18.35
N VAL A 171 -4.97 -3.52 -17.82
CA VAL A 171 -4.78 -2.91 -16.50
C VAL A 171 -5.07 -1.41 -16.56
N HIS A 172 -5.85 -0.94 -15.59
CA HIS A 172 -6.14 0.47 -15.42
C HIS A 172 -4.96 1.19 -14.76
N VAL A 173 -4.34 2.14 -15.46
CA VAL A 173 -3.12 2.79 -14.99
C VAL A 173 -3.31 4.29 -14.80
N HIS A 174 -2.88 4.78 -13.63
CA HIS A 174 -2.71 6.21 -13.36
C HIS A 174 -1.26 6.51 -13.02
N VAL A 175 -0.81 7.70 -13.44
CA VAL A 175 0.49 8.27 -13.09
C VAL A 175 0.27 9.71 -12.68
N ASP A 176 0.83 10.09 -11.53
CA ASP A 176 0.75 11.44 -10.95
C ASP A 176 -0.69 11.98 -10.88
N GLN A 177 -1.59 11.16 -10.33
CA GLN A 177 -3.04 11.42 -10.19
C GLN A 177 -3.83 11.60 -11.51
N ALA A 178 -3.24 11.27 -12.66
CA ALA A 178 -3.91 11.31 -13.96
C ALA A 178 -3.91 9.93 -14.61
N HIS A 179 -4.92 9.65 -15.44
CA HIS A 179 -4.89 8.45 -16.29
C HIS A 179 -3.61 8.44 -17.13
N HIS A 180 -2.96 7.28 -17.22
CA HIS A 180 -1.85 7.10 -18.16
C HIS A 180 -2.36 7.17 -19.60
N ASP A 181 -1.60 7.72 -20.54
CA ASP A 181 -2.03 7.93 -21.95
C ASP A 181 -2.47 6.66 -22.68
N ARG A 182 -1.88 5.53 -22.30
CA ARG A 182 -2.16 4.18 -22.83
C ARG A 182 -3.22 3.39 -22.04
N ASP A 183 -3.86 3.99 -21.03
CA ASP A 183 -4.86 3.30 -20.20
C ASP A 183 -6.13 2.94 -21.01
N PRO A 184 -6.48 1.65 -21.12
CA PRO A 184 -7.62 1.15 -21.89
C PRO A 184 -8.98 1.57 -21.31
N ASN A 185 -9.03 1.96 -20.03
CA ASN A 185 -10.25 2.28 -19.29
C ASN A 185 -10.32 3.76 -18.90
N ARG A 186 -9.69 4.64 -19.70
CA ARG A 186 -9.80 6.09 -19.56
C ARG A 186 -11.25 6.53 -19.53
N HIS A 187 -11.63 7.20 -18.44
CA HIS A 187 -12.89 7.90 -18.32
C HIS A 187 -12.59 9.40 -18.22
N GLU A 188 -13.48 10.21 -18.82
CA GLU A 188 -13.39 11.68 -18.83
C GLU A 188 -13.63 12.31 -17.46
#